data_AF-A0A4Q5UQ84-F1
#
_entry.id   AF-A0A4Q5UQ84-F1
#
_cell.length_a   1.000
_cell.length_b   1.000
_cell.length_c   1.000
_cell.angle_alpha   90.00
_cell.angle_beta   90.00
_cell.angle_gamma   90.00
#
_symmetry.space_group_name_H-M   'P 1'
#
loop_
_entity.id
_entity.type
_entity.pdbx_description
1 polymer ?
#
loop_
_entity_poly.entity_id
_entity_poly.type
_entity_poly.pdbx_seq_one_letter_code
_entity_poly.pdbx_strand_id
1 'polypeptide(L)'
;NYYHQHQDVRKENGIQYGDLIEFMDFEYLRKNTAMNLSSLANLAKAPAMPQEVKIDVKKLGNYSALSWKMPSTGKVKGYYVMMRETTSAVWQKKFYTTATELSLPYSKDNYFFAVQSVSTDGNESLPVVPAVGR
;
A
#
# COMPACT_ATOMS: atom_id res chain seq x y z
N ASN A 1 28.13 -5.56 -19.62
CA ASN A 1 29.31 -4.79 -19.15
C ASN A 1 28.85 -3.64 -18.28
N TYR A 2 29.38 -3.52 -17.06
CA TYR A 2 29.01 -2.52 -16.05
C TYR A 2 29.92 -1.28 -16.14
N TYR A 3 30.06 -0.72 -17.35
CA TYR A 3 31.00 0.38 -17.56
C TYR A 3 30.57 1.68 -16.86
N HIS A 4 29.26 1.86 -16.66
CA HIS A 4 28.66 3.08 -16.10
C HIS A 4 27.96 2.83 -14.76
N GLN A 5 28.37 1.81 -14.00
CA GLN A 5 27.79 1.46 -12.70
C GLN A 5 28.90 0.99 -11.76
N HIS A 6 28.95 1.52 -10.53
CA HIS A 6 29.91 1.10 -9.49
C HIS A 6 31.37 1.03 -9.99
N GLN A 7 31.80 2.02 -10.76
CA GLN A 7 33.16 2.13 -11.29
C GLN A 7 33.75 3.49 -10.93
N ASP A 8 35.06 3.51 -10.69
CA ASP A 8 35.81 4.77 -10.63
C ASP A 8 35.84 5.43 -12.01
N VAL A 9 35.74 6.75 -12.00
CA VAL A 9 35.77 7.57 -13.22
C VAL A 9 37.15 7.48 -13.85
N ARG A 10 37.23 6.83 -15.01
CA ARG A 10 38.46 6.69 -15.79
C ARG A 10 38.17 6.50 -17.26
N LYS A 11 39.19 6.71 -18.09
CA LYS A 11 39.15 6.35 -19.50
C LYS A 11 40.24 5.33 -19.77
N GLU A 12 39.85 4.17 -20.26
CA GLU A 12 40.76 3.03 -20.46
C GLU A 12 40.43 2.36 -21.79
N ASN A 13 41.43 2.17 -22.64
CA ASN A 13 41.28 1.55 -23.97
C ASN A 13 40.15 2.19 -24.82
N GLY A 14 39.96 3.52 -24.70
CA GLY A 14 38.93 4.27 -25.41
C GLY A 14 37.54 4.22 -24.78
N ILE A 15 37.32 3.41 -23.74
CA ILE A 15 36.04 3.28 -23.04
C ILE A 15 36.02 4.26 -21.85
N GLN A 16 34.95 5.06 -21.74
CA GLN A 16 34.69 5.89 -20.57
C GLN A 16 33.98 5.06 -19.50
N TYR A 17 34.57 4.99 -18.32
CA TYR A 17 34.00 4.32 -17.15
C TYR A 17 33.52 5.34 -16.13
N GLY A 18 32.60 4.90 -15.26
CA GLY A 18 32.08 5.68 -14.14
C GLY A 18 30.60 6.05 -14.30
N ASP A 19 29.97 6.35 -13.17
CA ASP A 19 28.59 6.84 -13.11
C ASP A 19 28.60 8.37 -13.30
N LEU A 20 28.47 8.79 -14.57
CA LEU A 20 28.54 10.18 -14.99
C LEU A 20 27.19 10.67 -15.51
N ILE A 21 26.96 11.97 -15.39
CA ILE A 21 25.73 12.64 -15.82
C ILE A 21 25.37 12.36 -17.28
N GLU A 22 26.36 12.22 -18.17
CA GLU A 22 26.14 11.94 -19.60
C GLU A 22 25.51 10.57 -19.86
N PHE A 23 25.58 9.63 -18.91
CA PHE A 23 24.97 8.30 -18.98
C PHE A 23 23.61 8.22 -18.25
N MET A 24 23.15 9.33 -17.66
CA MET A 24 21.87 9.40 -16.96
C MET A 24 20.71 9.66 -17.93
N ASP A 25 19.67 8.82 -17.85
CA ASP A 25 18.37 9.13 -18.42
C ASP A 25 17.56 9.97 -17.43
N PHE A 26 17.59 11.29 -17.63
CA PHE A 26 16.88 12.24 -16.78
C PHE A 26 15.36 12.11 -16.87
N GLU A 27 14.82 11.66 -18.01
CA GLU A 27 13.37 11.48 -18.15
C GLU A 27 12.91 10.24 -17.38
N TYR A 28 13.69 9.16 -17.40
CA TYR A 28 13.47 8.00 -16.53
C TYR A 28 13.57 8.38 -15.05
N LEU A 29 14.63 9.10 -14.65
CA LEU A 29 14.81 9.59 -13.27
C LEU A 29 13.61 10.42 -12.83
N ARG A 30 13.20 11.41 -13.63
CA ARG A 30 12.06 12.28 -13.34
C ARG A 30 10.77 11.48 -13.10
N LYS A 31 10.48 10.47 -13.93
CA LYS A 31 9.30 9.60 -13.75
C LYS A 31 9.38 8.80 -12.46
N ASN A 32 10.54 8.22 -12.17
CA ASN A 32 10.76 7.44 -10.95
C ASN A 32 10.62 8.31 -9.69
N THR A 33 11.23 9.49 -9.68
CA THR A 33 11.11 10.48 -8.61
C THR A 33 9.66 10.91 -8.41
N ALA A 34 8.94 11.22 -9.49
CA ALA A 34 7.54 11.64 -9.40
C ALA A 34 6.63 10.55 -8.80
N MET A 35 6.87 9.28 -9.13
CA MET A 35 6.13 8.14 -8.57
C MET A 35 6.37 7.98 -7.07
N ASN A 36 7.63 8.06 -6.64
CA ASN A 36 8.00 8.00 -5.22
C ASN A 36 7.41 9.19 -4.45
N LEU A 37 7.51 10.40 -5.00
CA LEU A 37 6.95 11.60 -4.39
C LEU A 37 5.43 11.50 -4.24
N SER A 38 4.73 10.99 -5.26
CA SER A 38 3.28 10.81 -5.22
C SER A 38 2.85 9.85 -4.10
N SER A 39 3.60 8.75 -3.93
CA SER A 39 3.36 7.78 -2.87
C SER A 39 3.58 8.37 -1.48
N LEU A 40 4.69 9.10 -1.29
CA LEU A 40 5.00 9.77 -0.03
C LEU A 40 4.02 10.89 0.30
N ALA A 41 3.61 11.67 -0.70
CA ALA A 41 2.62 12.73 -0.54
C ALA A 41 1.25 12.18 -0.13
N ASN A 42 0.85 11.01 -0.66
CA ASN A 42 -0.35 10.33 -0.20
C ASN A 42 -0.23 9.93 1.28
N LEU A 43 0.86 9.29 1.66
CA LEU A 43 1.06 8.85 3.06
C LEU A 43 1.14 10.02 4.04
N ALA A 44 1.78 11.12 3.65
CA ALA A 44 1.89 12.32 4.50
C ALA A 44 0.54 13.00 4.75
N LYS A 45 -0.41 12.88 3.81
CA LYS A 45 -1.76 13.45 3.91
C LYS A 45 -2.81 12.45 4.41
N ALA A 46 -2.46 11.18 4.51
CA ALA A 46 -3.35 10.14 4.98
C ALA A 46 -3.54 10.23 6.51
N PRO A 47 -4.68 9.76 7.05
CA PRO A 47 -4.82 9.55 8.48
C PRO A 47 -3.91 8.40 8.94
N ALA A 48 -3.73 8.24 10.24
CA ALA A 48 -3.07 7.05 10.75
C ALA A 48 -3.88 5.77 10.40
N MET A 49 -3.22 4.63 10.53
CA MET A 49 -3.83 3.32 10.30
C MET A 49 -4.99 3.05 11.28
N PRO A 50 -6.07 2.38 10.85
CA PRO A 50 -7.12 1.93 11.76
C PRO A 50 -6.53 0.98 12.81
N GLN A 51 -7.05 1.04 14.03
CA GLN A 51 -6.54 0.25 15.15
C GLN A 51 -7.37 -1.01 15.37
N GLU A 52 -6.79 -2.02 16.02
CA GLU A 52 -7.49 -3.25 16.41
C GLU A 52 -8.36 -3.87 15.30
N VAL A 53 -7.84 -3.91 14.08
CA VAL A 53 -8.55 -4.52 12.95
C VAL A 53 -8.68 -6.01 13.22
N LYS A 54 -9.92 -6.49 13.25
CA LYS A 54 -10.29 -7.86 13.60
C LYS A 54 -11.22 -8.45 12.55
N ILE A 55 -11.08 -9.74 12.29
CA ILE A 55 -12.03 -10.54 11.52
C ILE A 55 -12.69 -11.58 12.42
N ASP A 56 -14.02 -11.66 12.38
CA ASP A 56 -14.79 -12.66 13.13
C ASP A 56 -14.62 -14.04 12.48
N VAL A 57 -14.11 -14.99 13.26
CA VAL A 57 -13.92 -16.38 12.84
C VAL A 57 -14.88 -17.36 13.55
N LYS A 58 -15.70 -16.89 14.50
CA LYS A 58 -16.62 -17.74 15.27
C LYS A 58 -17.80 -18.19 14.43
N LYS A 59 -18.30 -17.30 13.57
CA LYS A 59 -19.45 -17.60 12.72
C LYS A 59 -19.02 -18.47 11.55
N LEU A 60 -19.68 -19.63 11.43
CA LEU A 60 -19.57 -20.48 10.25
C LEU A 60 -20.43 -19.88 9.13
N GLY A 61 -19.82 -19.65 7.96
CA GLY A 61 -20.52 -19.12 6.80
C GLY A 61 -19.57 -18.58 5.73
N ASN A 62 -20.14 -18.21 4.58
CA ASN A 62 -19.44 -17.62 3.44
C ASN A 62 -19.34 -16.09 3.50
N TYR A 63 -19.61 -15.51 4.67
CA TYR A 63 -19.51 -14.09 4.93
C TYR A 63 -18.31 -13.82 5.83
N SER A 64 -17.67 -12.68 5.61
CA SER A 64 -16.61 -12.17 6.47
C SER A 64 -17.10 -10.92 7.17
N ALA A 65 -17.10 -10.92 8.50
CA ALA A 65 -17.37 -9.73 9.30
C ALA A 65 -16.06 -9.18 9.84
N LEU A 66 -15.78 -7.92 9.52
CA LEU A 66 -14.62 -7.19 9.99
C LEU A 66 -15.05 -6.04 10.88
N SER A 67 -14.26 -5.76 11.91
CA SER A 67 -14.41 -4.60 12.79
C SER A 67 -13.06 -4.00 13.12
N TRP A 68 -13.03 -2.71 13.40
CA TRP A 68 -11.82 -1.98 13.76
C TRP A 68 -12.15 -0.80 14.66
N LYS A 69 -11.12 -0.19 15.22
CA LYS A 69 -11.19 1.09 15.93
C LYS A 69 -10.67 2.21 15.04
N MET A 70 -11.15 3.41 15.30
CA MET A 70 -10.67 4.61 14.64
C MET A 70 -9.15 4.77 14.85
N PRO A 71 -8.43 5.38 13.90
CA PRO A 71 -7.01 5.65 14.06
C PRO A 71 -6.75 6.62 15.21
N SER A 72 -5.55 6.54 15.79
CA SER A 72 -5.13 7.41 16.91
C SER A 72 -5.02 8.88 16.52
N THR A 73 -4.75 9.17 15.25
CA THR A 73 -4.52 10.54 14.75
C THR A 73 -5.01 10.69 13.30
N GLY A 74 -5.30 11.94 12.93
CA GLY A 74 -5.78 12.31 11.60
C GLY A 74 -7.31 12.34 11.51
N LYS A 75 -7.83 13.21 10.63
CA LYS A 75 -9.27 13.31 10.36
C LYS A 75 -9.68 12.26 9.34
N VAL A 76 -10.58 11.36 9.73
CA VAL A 76 -11.06 10.26 8.89
C VAL A 76 -12.40 10.60 8.27
N LYS A 77 -12.51 10.45 6.95
CA LYS A 77 -13.77 10.52 6.20
C LYS A 77 -14.47 9.16 6.13
N GLY A 78 -13.69 8.08 6.10
CA GLY A 78 -14.20 6.71 6.09
C GLY A 78 -13.05 5.71 5.93
N TYR A 79 -13.39 4.50 5.52
CA TYR A 79 -12.49 3.37 5.44
C TYR A 79 -12.68 2.60 4.13
N TYR A 80 -11.59 2.02 3.64
CA TYR A 80 -11.63 0.97 2.62
C TYR A 80 -11.34 -0.37 3.26
N VAL A 81 -12.22 -1.34 3.06
CA VAL A 81 -11.90 -2.75 3.24
C VAL A 81 -11.40 -3.29 1.91
N MET A 82 -10.15 -3.70 1.88
CA MET A 82 -9.50 -4.28 0.71
C MET A 82 -9.61 -5.80 0.73
N MET A 83 -9.64 -6.41 -0.45
CA MET A 83 -9.71 -7.85 -0.60
C MET A 83 -8.86 -8.33 -1.78
N ARG A 84 -8.23 -9.49 -1.62
CA ARG A 84 -7.55 -10.22 -2.70
C ARG A 84 -7.68 -11.72 -2.52
N GLU A 85 -7.57 -12.46 -3.61
CA GLU A 85 -7.40 -13.91 -3.58
C GLU A 85 -6.09 -14.30 -2.89
N THR A 86 -6.06 -15.50 -2.31
CA THR A 86 -4.87 -16.02 -1.61
C THR A 86 -3.67 -16.22 -2.52
N THR A 87 -3.90 -16.38 -3.83
CA THR A 87 -2.89 -16.56 -4.88
C THR A 87 -2.39 -15.24 -5.48
N SER A 88 -3.10 -14.13 -5.29
CA SER A 88 -2.76 -12.85 -5.91
C SER A 88 -1.74 -12.10 -5.09
N ALA A 89 -0.69 -11.53 -5.71
CA ALA A 89 0.31 -10.71 -5.03
C ALA A 89 -0.17 -9.27 -4.75
N VAL A 90 -1.31 -8.84 -5.31
CA VAL A 90 -1.82 -7.46 -5.24
C VAL A 90 -3.26 -7.41 -4.73
N TRP A 91 -3.63 -6.28 -4.11
CA TRP A 91 -5.03 -6.03 -3.74
C TRP A 91 -5.90 -5.85 -4.98
N GLN A 92 -7.05 -6.53 -5.02
CA GLN A 92 -7.89 -6.62 -6.23
C GLN A 92 -9.21 -5.87 -6.10
N LYS A 93 -9.78 -5.80 -4.89
CA LYS A 93 -11.06 -5.11 -4.64
C LYS A 93 -10.94 -4.20 -3.43
N LYS A 94 -11.76 -3.14 -3.43
CA LYS A 94 -11.94 -2.20 -2.31
C LYS A 94 -13.43 -1.94 -2.09
N PHE A 95 -13.84 -1.89 -0.83
CA PHE A 95 -15.21 -1.60 -0.39
C PHE A 95 -15.17 -0.42 0.56
N TYR A 96 -15.90 0.66 0.24
CA TYR A 96 -15.92 1.86 1.07
C TYR A 96 -17.01 1.78 2.14
N THR A 97 -16.72 2.28 3.34
CA THR A 97 -17.70 2.47 4.41
C THR A 97 -17.31 3.64 5.31
N THR A 98 -18.28 4.29 5.95
CA THR A 98 -18.03 5.26 7.03
C THR A 98 -18.13 4.62 8.41
N ALA A 99 -18.69 3.40 8.50
CA ALA A 99 -18.76 2.64 9.74
C ALA A 99 -17.40 2.02 10.10
N THR A 100 -17.25 1.62 11.35
CA THR A 100 -16.06 0.91 11.86
C THR A 100 -16.20 -0.62 11.81
N GLU A 101 -17.17 -1.10 11.05
CA GLU A 101 -17.41 -2.50 10.78
C GLU A 101 -17.97 -2.68 9.36
N LEU A 102 -17.73 -3.86 8.78
CA LEU A 102 -18.29 -4.22 7.48
C LEU A 102 -18.42 -5.74 7.38
N SER A 103 -19.56 -6.19 6.87
CA SER A 103 -19.77 -7.58 6.48
C SER A 103 -19.77 -7.72 4.96
N LEU A 104 -18.99 -8.66 4.45
CA LEU A 104 -18.83 -8.92 3.02
C LEU A 104 -19.26 -10.35 2.67
N PRO A 105 -19.92 -10.59 1.53
CA PRO A 105 -20.34 -11.91 1.07
C PRO A 105 -19.17 -12.71 0.44
N TYR A 106 -18.02 -12.69 1.10
CA TYR A 106 -16.81 -13.40 0.72
C TYR A 106 -16.30 -14.21 1.90
N SER A 107 -15.95 -15.47 1.67
CA SER A 107 -15.42 -16.32 2.74
C SER A 107 -14.01 -15.89 3.13
N LYS A 108 -13.79 -15.73 4.44
CA LYS A 108 -12.49 -15.47 5.06
C LYS A 108 -11.44 -16.55 4.77
N ASP A 109 -11.89 -17.74 4.37
CA ASP A 109 -11.02 -18.88 4.10
C ASP A 109 -10.46 -18.84 2.66
N ASN A 110 -11.09 -18.06 1.77
CA ASN A 110 -10.72 -17.97 0.35
C ASN A 110 -9.99 -16.66 -0.02
N TYR A 111 -10.04 -15.66 0.85
CA TYR A 111 -9.58 -14.30 0.56
C TYR A 111 -8.79 -13.70 1.71
N PHE A 112 -7.80 -12.88 1.38
CA PHE A 112 -7.19 -11.98 2.34
C PHE A 112 -7.93 -10.64 2.36
N PHE A 113 -7.99 -10.05 3.55
CA PHE A 113 -8.59 -8.74 3.79
C PHE A 113 -7.59 -7.80 4.43
N ALA A 114 -7.81 -6.50 4.28
CA ALA A 114 -7.14 -5.45 5.04
C ALA A 114 -8.04 -4.21 5.13
N VAL A 115 -7.77 -3.32 6.08
CA VAL A 115 -8.52 -2.07 6.25
C VAL A 115 -7.58 -0.86 6.19
N GLN A 116 -8.00 0.18 5.49
CA GLN A 116 -7.32 1.48 5.40
C GLN A 116 -8.24 2.60 5.89
N SER A 117 -7.66 3.60 6.55
CA SER A 117 -8.31 4.88 6.81
C SER A 117 -8.21 5.78 5.58
N VAL A 118 -9.21 6.63 5.37
CA VAL A 118 -9.26 7.60 4.26
C VAL A 118 -9.45 9.00 4.81
N SER A 119 -8.60 9.95 4.41
CA SER A 119 -8.74 11.36 4.81
C SER A 119 -9.92 12.05 4.11
N THR A 120 -10.25 13.27 4.53
CA THR A 120 -11.23 14.13 3.84
C THR A 120 -10.88 14.35 2.37
N ASP A 121 -9.59 14.39 2.08
CA ASP A 121 -9.02 14.68 0.75
C ASP A 121 -8.85 13.41 -0.10
N GLY A 122 -9.20 12.24 0.45
CA GLY A 122 -9.15 10.96 -0.26
C GLY A 122 -7.82 10.21 -0.13
N ASN A 123 -6.90 10.65 0.75
CA ASN A 123 -5.64 9.96 0.96
C ASN A 123 -5.78 8.75 1.87
N GLU A 124 -5.17 7.64 1.46
CA GLU A 124 -5.32 6.34 2.11
C GLU A 124 -4.12 6.03 3.01
N SER A 125 -4.39 5.55 4.22
CA SER A 125 -3.35 5.06 5.14
C SER A 125 -2.72 3.77 4.63
N LEU A 126 -1.66 3.31 5.30
CA LEU A 126 -1.21 1.93 5.12
C LEU A 126 -2.34 0.94 5.48
N PRO A 127 -2.45 -0.19 4.75
CA PRO A 127 -3.45 -1.20 5.02
C PRO A 127 -3.07 -2.07 6.22
N VAL A 128 -4.04 -2.37 7.06
CA VAL A 128 -3.88 -3.24 8.22
C VAL A 128 -4.58 -4.56 7.96
N VAL A 129 -3.81 -5.65 7.91
CA VAL A 129 -4.34 -7.00 7.84
C VAL A 129 -5.00 -7.35 9.18
N PRO A 130 -6.23 -7.89 9.20
CA PRO A 130 -6.95 -8.17 10.43
C PRO A 130 -6.26 -9.26 11.25
N ALA A 131 -6.27 -9.09 12.57
CA ALA A 131 -6.02 -10.17 13.51
C ALA A 131 -7.31 -10.99 13.71
N VAL A 132 -7.18 -12.16 14.33
CA VAL A 132 -8.33 -12.98 14.70
C VAL A 132 -9.13 -12.29 15.80
N GLY A 133 -10.37 -11.92 15.49
CA GLY A 133 -11.37 -11.52 16.48
C GLY A 133 -11.93 -12.77 17.14
N ARG A 134 -11.59 -12.97 18.42
CA ARG A 134 -12.30 -13.93 19.27
C ARG A 134 -13.54 -13.26 19.82
#